data_AF-A0A2N1G4B8-F1
#
_entry.id   AF-A0A2N1G4B8-F1
#
_cell.length_a   1.000
_cell.length_b   1.000
_cell.length_c   1.000
_cell.angle_alpha   90.00
_cell.angle_beta   90.00
_cell.angle_gamma   90.00
#
_symmetry.space_group_name_H-M   'P 1'
#
loop_
_entity.id
_entity.type
_entity.pdbx_description
1 polymer ?
#
loop_
_entity_poly.entity_id
_entity_poly.type
_entity_poly.pdbx_seq_one_letter_code
_entity_poly.pdbx_strand_id
1 'polypeptide(L)'
;MKNIYLMLSLLFSILSFAQKQTQYTLVDQQISQIPIRSTYSTDAIADYINAHFQTDDEKIRAVFYWTASNINYDVDKMVALNNKEALENNSTRILKSKKGVCSDYTKIFKEIANKVGIETETISGYTKQNGAVDTMSHAWSASKIDNHWYVFDPTWGSGYVNNGKFVNTFDNQYFKVNPSDIIASHMPYDYMWQFLNYPISNQEFYNGSTGVDKSKKRFDFEAEISKYYKSSEMEQLIGSSARIKKNGVVNTMILNQLTYEKSKIEYYKQVKTSDYFNTVVSLYNEGVNDLNKFLKYRNKQFKPITSDKELKAMIDGPRNKLRRCQEMLNNFGSIDERNVSSIKAIKQSLEESIGQTEEHTAFVNAYLSRSKVVRETMFYKINRL
;
A
#
# COMPACT_ATOMS: atom_id res chain seq x y z
N MET A 1 11.58 -56.40 -24.55
CA MET A 1 12.23 -55.09 -24.38
C MET A 1 11.26 -53.95 -24.01
N LYS A 2 10.04 -53.86 -24.57
CA LYS A 2 9.06 -52.80 -24.20
C LYS A 2 8.65 -52.77 -22.71
N ASN A 3 8.59 -53.91 -22.02
CA ASN A 3 8.19 -53.96 -20.60
C ASN A 3 9.30 -53.52 -19.62
N ILE A 4 10.56 -53.53 -20.05
CA ILE A 4 11.71 -53.10 -19.23
C ILE A 4 11.77 -51.56 -19.17
N TYR A 5 11.46 -50.88 -20.27
CA TYR A 5 11.38 -49.41 -20.30
C TYR A 5 10.20 -48.88 -19.47
N LEU A 6 9.06 -49.59 -19.42
CA LEU A 6 7.92 -49.21 -18.60
C LEU A 6 8.23 -49.34 -17.10
N MET A 7 8.91 -50.42 -16.68
CA MET A 7 9.36 -50.57 -15.28
C MET A 7 10.46 -49.57 -14.90
N LEU A 8 11.40 -49.24 -15.80
CA LEU A 8 12.40 -48.19 -15.55
C LEU A 8 11.75 -46.81 -15.39
N SER A 9 10.73 -46.47 -16.20
CA SER A 9 10.02 -45.18 -16.06
C SER A 9 9.20 -45.06 -14.76
N LEU A 10 8.67 -46.19 -14.26
CA LEU A 10 7.99 -46.25 -12.96
C LEU A 10 8.99 -46.14 -11.79
N LEU A 11 10.17 -46.75 -11.89
CA LEU A 11 11.23 -46.63 -10.87
C LEU A 11 11.79 -45.20 -10.76
N PHE A 12 11.99 -44.50 -11.89
CA PHE A 12 12.47 -43.11 -11.88
C PHE A 12 11.47 -42.11 -11.31
N SER A 13 10.17 -42.32 -11.54
CA SER A 13 9.13 -41.47 -10.95
C SER A 13 9.01 -41.71 -9.45
N ILE A 14 9.04 -42.96 -8.97
CA ILE A 14 8.99 -43.27 -7.52
C ILE A 14 10.21 -42.72 -6.77
N LEU A 15 11.42 -42.79 -7.35
CA LEU A 15 12.65 -42.22 -6.77
C LEU A 15 12.59 -40.68 -6.67
N SER A 16 12.02 -40.01 -7.67
CA SER A 16 11.87 -38.54 -7.68
C SER A 16 10.87 -38.05 -6.62
N PHE A 17 9.77 -38.78 -6.41
CA PHE A 17 8.80 -38.47 -5.34
C PHE A 17 9.35 -38.77 -3.94
N ALA A 18 10.12 -39.86 -3.76
CA ALA A 18 10.77 -40.18 -2.49
C ALA A 18 11.84 -39.14 -2.12
N GLN A 19 12.64 -38.66 -3.06
CA GLN A 19 13.61 -37.59 -2.81
C GLN A 19 12.94 -36.29 -2.33
N LYS A 20 11.78 -35.92 -2.88
CA LYS A 20 11.07 -34.67 -2.53
C LYS A 20 10.52 -34.66 -1.10
N GLN A 21 9.99 -35.79 -0.60
CA GLN A 21 9.55 -35.92 0.81
C GLN A 21 10.75 -35.94 1.77
N THR A 22 11.88 -36.53 1.34
CA THR A 22 13.10 -36.62 2.15
C THR A 22 13.85 -35.27 2.21
N GLN A 23 13.76 -34.45 1.15
CA GLN A 23 14.49 -33.18 0.99
C GLN A 23 14.26 -32.20 2.14
N TYR A 24 13.01 -32.01 2.57
CA TYR A 24 12.70 -31.00 3.59
C TYR A 24 12.71 -31.53 5.02
N THR A 25 12.85 -32.84 5.23
CA THR A 25 12.84 -33.44 6.57
C THR A 25 13.95 -32.85 7.46
N LEU A 26 15.14 -32.60 6.89
CA LEU A 26 16.26 -32.00 7.62
C LEU A 26 15.99 -30.55 7.99
N VAL A 27 15.38 -29.77 7.09
CA VAL A 27 15.00 -28.37 7.35
C VAL A 27 13.98 -28.31 8.48
N ASP A 28 12.93 -29.13 8.41
CA ASP A 28 11.86 -29.19 9.40
C ASP A 28 12.39 -29.62 10.77
N GLN A 29 13.26 -30.64 10.81
CA GLN A 29 13.93 -31.09 12.03
C GLN A 29 14.76 -29.96 12.64
N GLN A 30 15.58 -29.26 11.85
CA GLN A 30 16.41 -28.17 12.36
C GLN A 30 15.56 -26.99 12.88
N ILE A 31 14.44 -26.68 12.23
CA ILE A 31 13.52 -25.63 12.69
C ILE A 31 12.74 -26.05 13.94
N SER A 32 12.41 -27.33 14.10
CA SER A 32 11.79 -27.82 15.33
C SER A 32 12.66 -27.61 16.58
N GLN A 33 13.97 -27.44 16.40
CA GLN A 33 14.94 -27.20 17.48
C GLN A 33 15.22 -25.71 17.76
N ILE A 34 14.50 -24.78 17.12
CA ILE A 34 14.68 -23.36 17.37
C ILE A 34 14.49 -23.04 18.87
N PRO A 35 15.39 -22.27 19.52
CA PRO A 35 15.24 -21.93 20.93
C PRO A 35 13.94 -21.17 21.18
N ILE A 36 13.15 -21.60 22.18
CA ILE A 36 11.82 -21.02 22.46
C ILE A 36 11.84 -19.48 22.58
N ARG A 37 12.89 -18.93 23.19
CA ARG A 37 13.11 -17.48 23.34
C ARG A 37 13.18 -16.74 21.99
N SER A 38 13.72 -17.39 20.97
CA SER A 38 13.86 -16.84 19.63
C SER A 38 12.52 -16.83 18.89
N THR A 39 11.55 -17.65 19.30
CA THR A 39 10.25 -17.77 18.62
C THR A 39 9.29 -16.59 18.89
N TYR A 40 9.67 -15.64 19.73
CA TYR A 40 8.86 -14.47 20.10
C TYR A 40 9.15 -13.21 19.27
N SER A 41 10.10 -13.27 18.33
CA SER A 41 10.43 -12.18 17.41
C SER A 41 10.62 -12.72 15.99
N THR A 42 10.04 -12.04 14.99
CA THR A 42 10.29 -12.39 13.59
C THR A 42 11.75 -12.15 13.19
N ASP A 43 12.47 -11.22 13.84
CA ASP A 43 13.92 -11.02 13.63
C ASP A 43 14.71 -12.23 14.10
N ALA A 44 14.49 -12.68 15.34
CA ALA A 44 15.23 -13.81 15.90
C ALA A 44 14.95 -15.15 15.18
N ILE A 45 13.75 -15.31 14.63
CA ILE A 45 13.43 -16.47 13.76
C ILE A 45 14.19 -16.36 12.44
N ALA A 46 14.19 -15.18 11.80
CA ALA A 46 14.91 -14.97 10.56
C ALA A 46 16.43 -15.13 10.72
N ASP A 47 17.01 -14.63 11.81
CA ASP A 47 18.43 -14.81 12.14
C ASP A 47 18.78 -16.30 12.30
N TYR A 48 17.93 -17.06 13.00
CA TYR A 48 18.11 -18.50 13.13
C TYR A 48 18.06 -19.19 11.77
N ILE A 49 17.11 -18.83 10.90
CA ILE A 49 17.00 -19.40 9.56
C ILE A 49 18.25 -19.08 8.73
N ASN A 50 18.69 -17.83 8.69
CA ASN A 50 19.88 -17.40 7.96
C ASN A 50 21.18 -18.03 8.47
N ALA A 51 21.26 -18.34 9.77
CA ALA A 51 22.43 -19.02 10.35
C ALA A 51 22.53 -20.50 9.95
N HIS A 52 21.42 -21.15 9.60
CA HIS A 52 21.38 -22.60 9.37
C HIS A 52 21.13 -22.99 7.90
N PHE A 53 20.58 -22.09 7.09
CA PHE A 53 20.22 -22.38 5.70
C PHE A 53 20.79 -21.35 4.74
N GLN A 54 21.27 -21.83 3.59
CA GLN A 54 21.93 -20.98 2.60
C GLN A 54 21.03 -20.70 1.40
N THR A 55 20.26 -21.69 0.95
CA THR A 55 19.45 -21.57 -0.26
C THR A 55 18.07 -20.98 0.02
N ASP A 56 17.51 -20.26 -0.96
CA ASP A 56 16.15 -19.69 -0.85
C ASP A 56 15.09 -20.78 -0.66
N ASP A 57 15.29 -21.97 -1.25
CA ASP A 57 14.40 -23.12 -1.13
C ASP A 57 14.35 -23.68 0.31
N GLU A 58 15.50 -23.83 0.97
CA GLU A 58 15.57 -24.25 2.37
C GLU A 58 15.02 -23.17 3.30
N LYS A 59 15.34 -21.90 3.04
CA LYS A 59 14.88 -20.76 3.84
C LYS A 59 13.36 -20.63 3.78
N ILE A 60 12.75 -20.66 2.59
CA ILE A 60 11.29 -20.56 2.48
C ILE A 60 10.59 -21.79 3.06
N ARG A 61 11.21 -22.97 2.96
CA ARG A 61 10.73 -24.16 3.67
C ARG A 61 10.70 -23.93 5.17
N ALA A 62 11.80 -23.43 5.73
CA ALA A 62 11.89 -23.14 7.15
C ALA A 62 10.83 -22.13 7.60
N VAL A 63 10.60 -21.07 6.82
CA VAL A 63 9.54 -20.07 7.11
C VAL A 63 8.15 -20.71 7.10
N PHE A 64 7.84 -21.51 6.08
CA PHE A 64 6.54 -22.20 5.98
C PHE A 64 6.33 -23.16 7.15
N TYR A 65 7.29 -24.05 7.39
CA TYR A 65 7.21 -25.04 8.45
C TYR A 65 7.10 -24.39 9.83
N TRP A 66 7.91 -23.35 10.10
CA TRP A 66 7.83 -22.63 11.36
C TRP A 66 6.43 -22.02 11.53
N THR A 67 5.92 -21.32 10.53
CA THR A 67 4.63 -20.61 10.62
C THR A 67 3.47 -21.59 10.80
N ALA A 68 3.37 -22.60 9.95
CA ALA A 68 2.28 -23.57 9.96
C ALA A 68 2.31 -24.51 11.18
N SER A 69 3.50 -24.82 11.73
CA SER A 69 3.61 -25.74 12.88
C SER A 69 3.54 -25.03 14.24
N ASN A 70 3.78 -23.71 14.31
CA ASN A 70 3.87 -22.99 15.59
C ASN A 70 2.70 -22.03 15.85
N ILE A 71 1.84 -21.76 14.86
CA ILE A 71 0.64 -20.95 15.05
C ILE A 71 -0.56 -21.89 14.96
N ASN A 72 -1.52 -21.71 15.87
CA ASN A 72 -2.80 -22.42 15.87
C ASN A 72 -3.92 -21.50 15.40
N TYR A 73 -4.88 -22.04 14.65
CA TYR A 73 -6.00 -21.25 14.15
C TYR A 73 -6.92 -20.82 15.29
N ASP A 74 -7.22 -19.52 15.35
CA ASP A 74 -8.03 -18.90 16.38
C ASP A 74 -9.51 -18.87 15.95
N VAL A 75 -10.24 -19.95 16.24
CA VAL A 75 -11.65 -20.11 15.87
C VAL A 75 -12.53 -19.05 16.55
N ASP A 76 -12.25 -18.71 17.81
CA ASP A 76 -13.03 -17.70 18.56
C ASP A 76 -12.88 -16.32 17.91
N LYS A 77 -11.65 -15.95 17.54
CA LYS A 77 -11.37 -14.72 16.81
C LYS A 77 -12.01 -14.73 15.41
N MET A 78 -12.01 -15.85 14.69
CA MET A 78 -12.70 -15.96 13.40
C MET A 78 -14.20 -15.68 13.53
N VAL A 79 -14.87 -16.19 14.56
CA VAL A 79 -16.28 -15.92 14.83
C VAL A 79 -16.50 -14.44 15.19
N ALA A 80 -15.62 -13.87 16.02
CA ALA A 80 -15.67 -12.46 16.39
C ALA A 80 -15.41 -11.50 15.20
N LEU A 81 -14.63 -11.92 14.19
CA LEU A 81 -14.38 -11.11 12.98
C LEU A 81 -15.63 -10.91 12.11
N ASN A 82 -16.65 -11.77 12.23
CA ASN A 82 -17.97 -11.49 11.66
C ASN A 82 -18.67 -10.30 12.34
N ASN A 83 -18.18 -9.90 13.52
CA ASN A 83 -18.67 -8.78 14.33
C ASN A 83 -17.61 -7.66 14.39
N LYS A 84 -17.40 -6.98 13.25
CA LYS A 84 -16.71 -5.68 13.09
C LYS A 84 -15.87 -5.19 14.28
N GLU A 85 -14.65 -5.72 14.42
CA GLU A 85 -13.60 -5.04 15.17
C GLU A 85 -12.30 -5.04 14.37
N ALA A 86 -11.67 -3.86 14.29
CA ALA A 86 -10.44 -3.66 13.53
C ALA A 86 -9.28 -4.35 14.25
N LEU A 87 -8.58 -5.24 13.54
CA LEU A 87 -7.43 -5.92 14.09
C LEU A 87 -6.25 -4.97 14.24
N GLU A 88 -5.89 -4.63 15.47
CA GLU A 88 -4.52 -4.23 15.79
C GLU A 88 -3.60 -5.43 15.54
N ASN A 89 -3.07 -5.49 14.32
CA ASN A 89 -2.17 -6.52 13.83
C ASN A 89 -0.76 -6.31 14.40
N ASN A 90 -0.50 -6.76 15.63
CA ASN A 90 0.85 -6.77 16.19
C ASN A 90 1.46 -8.18 16.11
N SER A 91 2.55 -8.36 15.36
CA SER A 91 3.30 -9.63 15.26
C SER A 91 3.69 -10.18 16.63
N THR A 92 4.04 -9.30 17.56
CA THR A 92 4.36 -9.65 18.95
C THR A 92 3.20 -10.38 19.62
N ARG A 93 1.95 -9.95 19.38
CA ARG A 93 0.76 -10.62 19.94
C ARG A 93 0.66 -12.04 19.40
N ILE A 94 0.75 -12.21 18.08
CA ILE A 94 0.63 -13.51 17.39
C ILE A 94 1.73 -14.46 17.85
N LEU A 95 2.97 -13.99 17.91
CA LEU A 95 4.12 -14.80 18.33
C LEU A 95 4.07 -15.19 19.80
N LYS A 96 3.51 -14.34 20.67
CA LYS A 96 3.31 -14.65 22.10
C LYS A 96 2.16 -15.62 22.32
N SER A 97 1.01 -15.38 21.69
CA SER A 97 -0.19 -16.23 21.86
C SER A 97 -0.10 -17.55 21.10
N LYS A 98 0.73 -17.61 20.05
CA LYS A 98 0.79 -18.71 19.07
C LYS A 98 -0.59 -18.99 18.46
N LYS A 99 -1.41 -17.95 18.30
CA LYS A 99 -2.80 -18.03 17.80
C LYS A 99 -3.12 -16.87 16.86
N GLY A 100 -3.81 -17.19 15.76
CA GLY A 100 -4.26 -16.18 14.79
C GLY A 100 -5.23 -16.72 13.73
N VAL A 101 -5.72 -15.82 12.89
CA VAL A 101 -6.52 -16.14 11.69
C VAL A 101 -5.67 -16.02 10.42
N CYS A 102 -6.20 -16.32 9.24
CA CYS A 102 -5.44 -16.35 7.98
C CYS A 102 -4.57 -15.09 7.71
N SER A 103 -5.07 -13.89 8.03
CA SER A 103 -4.29 -12.65 7.93
C SER A 103 -3.12 -12.55 8.92
N ASP A 104 -3.21 -13.19 10.08
CA ASP A 104 -2.11 -13.28 11.06
C ASP A 104 -1.02 -14.24 10.57
N TYR A 105 -1.40 -15.39 10.00
CA TYR A 105 -0.43 -16.36 9.44
C TYR A 105 0.37 -15.75 8.30
N THR A 106 -0.31 -15.16 7.32
CA THR A 106 0.34 -14.52 6.16
C THR A 106 1.22 -13.35 6.55
N LYS A 107 0.82 -12.58 7.58
CA LYS A 107 1.64 -11.50 8.14
C LYS A 107 2.96 -12.04 8.69
N ILE A 108 2.91 -13.06 9.55
CA ILE A 108 4.12 -13.63 10.14
C ILE A 108 4.99 -14.29 9.06
N PHE A 109 4.38 -15.04 8.14
CA PHE A 109 5.09 -15.63 7.01
C PHE A 109 5.82 -14.58 6.17
N LYS A 110 5.12 -13.52 5.74
CA LYS A 110 5.69 -12.42 4.95
C LYS A 110 6.81 -11.70 5.69
N GLU A 111 6.63 -11.39 6.97
CA GLU A 111 7.65 -10.70 7.76
C GLU A 111 8.94 -11.52 7.88
N ILE A 112 8.84 -12.82 8.16
CA ILE A 112 10.03 -13.67 8.27
C ILE A 112 10.67 -13.89 6.89
N ALA A 113 9.87 -14.20 5.86
CA ALA A 113 10.36 -14.44 4.50
C ALA A 113 11.13 -13.24 3.94
N ASN A 114 10.60 -12.02 4.11
CA ASN A 114 11.29 -10.81 3.68
C ASN A 114 12.59 -10.57 4.46
N LYS A 115 12.64 -10.89 5.77
CA LYS A 115 13.85 -10.77 6.61
C LYS A 115 14.94 -11.78 6.24
N VAL A 116 14.58 -12.92 5.64
CA VAL A 116 15.55 -13.89 5.11
C VAL A 116 15.92 -13.64 3.64
N GLY A 117 15.45 -12.52 3.07
CA GLY A 117 15.81 -12.05 1.73
C GLY A 117 14.88 -12.49 0.60
N ILE A 118 13.71 -13.08 0.92
CA ILE A 118 12.79 -13.64 -0.08
C ILE A 118 11.59 -12.71 -0.26
N GLU A 119 11.48 -12.11 -1.46
CA GLU A 119 10.36 -11.24 -1.82
C GLU A 119 9.03 -11.99 -1.66
N THR A 120 8.20 -11.53 -0.72
CA THR A 120 6.97 -12.21 -0.34
C THR A 120 5.83 -11.23 -0.18
N GLU A 121 4.66 -11.62 -0.68
CA GLU A 121 3.43 -10.84 -0.63
C GLU A 121 2.28 -11.58 0.03
N THR A 122 1.38 -10.81 0.66
CA THR A 122 0.13 -11.31 1.21
C THR A 122 -0.96 -11.11 0.19
N ILE A 123 -1.64 -12.19 -0.17
CA ILE A 123 -2.68 -12.20 -1.19
C ILE A 123 -4.03 -12.37 -0.49
N SER A 124 -4.95 -11.44 -0.75
CA SER A 124 -6.33 -11.49 -0.25
C SER A 124 -7.27 -11.97 -1.34
N GLY A 125 -8.21 -12.83 -0.98
CA GLY A 125 -9.19 -13.38 -1.91
C GLY A 125 -10.23 -14.22 -1.21
N TYR A 126 -10.68 -15.25 -1.91
CA TYR A 126 -11.62 -16.23 -1.40
C TYR A 126 -11.28 -17.61 -1.94
N THR A 127 -11.80 -18.63 -1.28
CA THR A 127 -11.45 -20.03 -1.55
C THR A 127 -12.63 -20.85 -2.01
N LYS A 128 -12.34 -22.02 -2.56
CA LYS A 128 -13.32 -23.05 -2.94
C LYS A 128 -12.92 -24.38 -2.32
N GLN A 129 -13.85 -25.02 -1.63
CA GLN A 129 -13.70 -26.36 -1.06
C GLN A 129 -14.89 -27.23 -1.50
N ASN A 130 -14.63 -28.50 -1.82
CA ASN A 130 -15.67 -29.45 -2.23
C ASN A 130 -16.58 -28.92 -3.37
N GLY A 131 -15.99 -28.16 -4.31
CA GLY A 131 -16.70 -27.55 -5.44
C GLY A 131 -17.49 -26.27 -5.12
N ALA A 132 -17.63 -25.89 -3.86
CA ALA A 132 -18.37 -24.72 -3.41
C ALA A 132 -17.44 -23.58 -2.96
N VAL A 133 -17.79 -22.34 -3.30
CA VAL A 133 -17.06 -21.16 -2.82
C VAL A 133 -17.36 -20.95 -1.34
N ASP A 134 -16.32 -20.73 -0.55
CA ASP A 134 -16.42 -20.48 0.88
C ASP A 134 -17.16 -19.17 1.16
N THR A 135 -17.82 -19.08 2.31
CA THR A 135 -18.61 -17.90 2.71
C THR A 135 -17.78 -16.78 3.31
N MET A 136 -16.50 -17.04 3.60
CA MET A 136 -15.58 -16.10 4.22
C MET A 136 -14.38 -15.84 3.30
N SER A 137 -13.88 -14.61 3.37
CA SER A 137 -12.63 -14.24 2.70
C SER A 137 -11.45 -15.00 3.28
N HIS A 138 -10.42 -15.22 2.47
CA HIS A 138 -9.20 -15.87 2.89
C HIS A 138 -7.96 -15.05 2.53
N ALA A 139 -6.85 -15.33 3.19
CA ALA A 139 -5.55 -14.74 2.90
C ALA A 139 -4.47 -15.81 2.90
N TRP A 140 -3.62 -15.76 1.88
CA TRP A 140 -2.45 -16.64 1.72
C TRP A 140 -1.22 -15.80 1.33
N SER A 141 -0.06 -16.44 1.15
CA SER A 141 1.18 -15.78 0.77
C SER A 141 1.65 -16.22 -0.61
N ALA A 142 2.44 -15.37 -1.27
CA ALA A 142 3.17 -15.73 -2.47
C ALA A 142 4.61 -15.23 -2.35
N SER A 143 5.58 -16.06 -2.73
CA SER A 143 7.00 -15.71 -2.67
C SER A 143 7.66 -15.92 -4.02
N LYS A 144 8.59 -15.03 -4.37
CA LYS A 144 9.38 -15.11 -5.59
C LYS A 144 10.67 -15.86 -5.30
N ILE A 145 10.84 -17.04 -5.92
CA ILE A 145 11.98 -17.94 -5.74
C ILE A 145 12.55 -18.23 -7.13
N ASP A 146 13.86 -18.02 -7.32
CA ASP A 146 14.52 -18.18 -8.63
C ASP A 146 13.77 -17.44 -9.75
N ASN A 147 13.31 -16.21 -9.45
CA ASN A 147 12.52 -15.34 -10.34
C ASN A 147 11.14 -15.90 -10.77
N HIS A 148 10.61 -16.91 -10.06
CA HIS A 148 9.28 -17.47 -10.27
C HIS A 148 8.41 -17.29 -9.02
N TRP A 149 7.15 -16.92 -9.21
CA TRP A 149 6.19 -16.82 -8.11
C TRP A 149 5.60 -18.18 -7.76
N TYR A 150 5.64 -18.51 -6.48
CA TYR A 150 4.98 -19.69 -5.90
C TYR A 150 4.01 -19.25 -4.80
N VAL A 151 2.96 -20.04 -4.61
CA VAL A 151 1.92 -19.78 -3.62
C VAL A 151 2.09 -20.67 -2.40
N PHE A 152 1.86 -20.08 -1.23
CA PHE A 152 1.99 -20.70 0.08
C PHE A 152 0.75 -20.37 0.91
N ASP A 153 0.07 -21.39 1.42
CA ASP A 153 -0.97 -21.17 2.43
C ASP A 153 -0.54 -21.79 3.76
N PRO A 154 0.14 -21.01 4.64
CA PRO A 154 0.53 -21.49 5.96
C PRO A 154 -0.68 -21.71 6.89
N THR A 155 -1.87 -21.19 6.56
CA THR A 155 -3.09 -21.42 7.35
C THR A 155 -3.62 -22.81 7.08
N TRP A 156 -3.88 -23.16 5.82
CA TRP A 156 -4.33 -24.51 5.46
C TRP A 156 -3.21 -25.54 5.61
N GLY A 157 -1.94 -25.11 5.50
CA GLY A 157 -0.78 -25.92 5.85
C GLY A 157 -0.64 -26.25 7.33
N SER A 158 -1.34 -25.53 8.23
CA SER A 158 -1.31 -25.79 9.68
C SER A 158 -2.33 -26.84 10.13
N GLY A 159 -3.35 -27.12 9.31
CA GLY A 159 -4.44 -28.02 9.64
C GLY A 159 -5.81 -27.45 9.25
N TYR A 160 -6.86 -27.92 9.92
CA TYR A 160 -8.24 -27.62 9.55
C TYR A 160 -9.15 -27.47 10.78
N VAL A 161 -10.33 -26.89 10.58
CA VAL A 161 -11.36 -26.79 11.63
C VAL A 161 -12.34 -27.94 11.49
N ASN A 162 -12.54 -28.72 12.56
CA ASN A 162 -13.51 -29.79 12.64
C ASN A 162 -14.42 -29.56 13.85
N ASN A 163 -15.74 -29.52 13.63
CA ASN A 163 -16.75 -29.29 14.68
C ASN A 163 -16.43 -28.07 15.58
N GLY A 164 -16.02 -26.96 14.98
CA GLY A 164 -15.68 -25.72 15.68
C GLY A 164 -14.37 -25.76 16.48
N LYS A 165 -13.55 -26.81 16.32
CA LYS A 165 -12.23 -26.92 16.95
C LYS A 165 -11.15 -27.02 15.89
N PHE A 166 -10.05 -26.30 16.11
CA PHE A 166 -8.87 -26.42 15.25
C PHE A 166 -8.16 -27.76 15.52
N VAL A 167 -7.85 -28.49 14.46
CA VAL A 167 -7.04 -29.70 14.44
C VAL A 167 -5.74 -29.36 13.74
N ASN A 168 -4.65 -29.30 14.51
CA ASN A 168 -3.32 -29.05 13.97
C ASN A 168 -2.83 -30.31 13.26
N THR A 169 -2.59 -30.20 11.95
CA THR A 169 -2.05 -31.28 11.13
C THR A 169 -1.28 -30.64 9.99
N PHE A 170 0.04 -30.69 10.09
CA PHE A 170 0.90 -30.06 9.10
C PHE A 170 0.72 -30.69 7.72
N ASP A 171 0.49 -29.86 6.71
CA ASP A 171 0.17 -30.29 5.36
C ASP A 171 1.06 -29.63 4.31
N ASN A 172 1.82 -30.47 3.61
CA ASN A 172 2.75 -30.05 2.56
C ASN A 172 2.07 -29.64 1.26
N GLN A 173 0.78 -29.94 1.05
CA GLN A 173 0.12 -29.63 -0.21
C GLN A 173 -0.01 -28.12 -0.47
N TYR A 174 0.16 -27.30 0.57
CA TYR A 174 0.10 -25.83 0.51
C TYR A 174 1.47 -25.16 0.53
N PHE A 175 2.55 -25.94 0.36
CA PHE A 175 3.92 -25.44 0.28
C PHE A 175 4.41 -25.36 -1.17
N LYS A 176 4.88 -24.17 -1.58
CA LYS A 176 5.52 -23.92 -2.89
C LYS A 176 4.67 -24.42 -4.08
N VAL A 177 3.38 -24.10 -4.07
CA VAL A 177 2.43 -24.54 -5.08
C VAL A 177 2.52 -23.66 -6.32
N ASN A 178 2.44 -24.25 -7.52
CA ASN A 178 2.42 -23.45 -8.75
C ASN A 178 1.13 -22.63 -8.81
N PRO A 179 1.18 -21.38 -9.30
CA PRO A 179 -0.01 -20.55 -9.45
C PRO A 179 -1.09 -21.18 -10.34
N SER A 180 -0.71 -21.96 -11.36
CA SER A 180 -1.65 -22.68 -12.23
C SER A 180 -2.43 -23.80 -11.53
N ASP A 181 -1.90 -24.33 -10.44
CA ASP A 181 -2.48 -25.46 -9.72
C ASP A 181 -3.38 -24.93 -8.59
N ILE A 182 -2.87 -23.95 -7.81
CA ILE A 182 -3.58 -23.41 -6.65
C ILE A 182 -4.81 -22.57 -7.02
N ILE A 183 -4.84 -21.97 -8.22
CA ILE A 183 -5.95 -21.14 -8.69
C ILE A 183 -7.28 -21.91 -8.80
N ALA A 184 -7.25 -23.25 -8.78
CA ALA A 184 -8.44 -24.09 -8.71
C ALA A 184 -9.18 -23.97 -7.37
N SER A 185 -8.49 -23.55 -6.30
CA SER A 185 -9.04 -23.42 -4.95
C SER A 185 -8.85 -22.04 -4.32
N HIS A 186 -7.86 -21.25 -4.74
CA HIS A 186 -7.53 -19.94 -4.17
C HIS A 186 -7.66 -18.84 -5.23
N MET A 187 -8.69 -18.00 -5.11
CA MET A 187 -8.98 -16.95 -6.08
C MET A 187 -8.66 -15.56 -5.51
N PRO A 188 -7.57 -14.89 -5.94
CA PRO A 188 -7.28 -13.52 -5.54
C PRO A 188 -8.40 -12.56 -5.97
N TYR A 189 -8.65 -11.52 -5.17
CA TYR A 189 -9.58 -10.46 -5.61
C TYR A 189 -9.06 -9.75 -6.85
N ASP A 190 -7.81 -9.28 -6.80
CA ASP A 190 -7.13 -8.65 -7.93
C ASP A 190 -6.41 -9.73 -8.74
N TYR A 191 -6.84 -9.91 -9.99
CA TYR A 191 -6.32 -10.96 -10.86
C TYR A 191 -4.82 -10.83 -11.17
N MET A 192 -4.19 -9.68 -10.89
CA MET A 192 -2.74 -9.54 -10.97
C MET A 192 -2.00 -10.55 -10.09
N TRP A 193 -2.57 -10.84 -8.91
CA TRP A 193 -2.00 -11.77 -7.94
C TRP A 193 -2.34 -13.23 -8.21
N GLN A 194 -2.90 -13.56 -9.38
CA GLN A 194 -2.97 -14.95 -9.84
C GLN A 194 -1.62 -15.43 -10.35
N PHE A 195 -0.70 -14.53 -10.69
CA PHE A 195 0.59 -14.87 -11.33
C PHE A 195 0.42 -15.69 -12.62
N LEU A 196 -0.69 -15.45 -13.33
CA LEU A 196 -1.01 -16.10 -14.59
C LEU A 196 -0.97 -15.09 -15.73
N ASN A 197 -0.34 -15.50 -16.83
CA ASN A 197 -0.33 -14.73 -18.07
C ASN A 197 -1.69 -14.73 -18.79
N TYR A 198 -2.58 -15.64 -18.41
CA TYR A 198 -3.95 -15.75 -18.91
C TYR A 198 -4.87 -15.90 -17.70
N PRO A 199 -5.13 -14.80 -16.96
CA PRO A 199 -5.87 -14.87 -15.72
C PRO A 199 -7.28 -15.40 -15.95
N ILE A 200 -7.78 -16.13 -14.96
CA ILE A 200 -9.16 -16.59 -14.93
C ILE A 200 -10.06 -15.50 -14.33
N SER A 201 -11.28 -15.39 -14.84
CA SER A 201 -12.30 -14.52 -14.27
C SER A 201 -12.95 -15.16 -13.05
N ASN A 202 -13.62 -14.34 -12.24
CA ASN A 202 -14.36 -14.86 -11.09
C ASN A 202 -15.48 -15.81 -11.54
N GLN A 203 -16.12 -15.57 -12.69
CA GLN A 203 -17.14 -16.48 -13.23
C GLN A 203 -16.56 -17.84 -13.62
N GLU A 204 -15.39 -17.87 -14.25
CA GLU A 204 -14.71 -19.11 -14.62
C GLU A 204 -14.30 -19.92 -13.40
N PHE A 205 -13.78 -19.24 -12.37
CA PHE A 205 -13.49 -19.87 -11.08
C PHE A 205 -14.75 -20.54 -10.50
N TYR A 206 -15.90 -19.85 -10.52
CA TYR A 206 -17.18 -20.41 -10.07
C TYR A 206 -17.57 -21.67 -10.85
N ASN A 207 -17.44 -21.61 -12.18
CA ASN A 207 -17.77 -22.71 -13.08
C ASN A 207 -16.77 -23.88 -13.02
N GLY A 208 -15.63 -23.72 -12.35
CA GLY A 208 -14.56 -24.73 -12.30
C GLY A 208 -13.65 -24.75 -13.54
N SER A 209 -13.76 -23.74 -14.40
CA SER A 209 -12.95 -23.61 -15.63
C SER A 209 -11.63 -22.91 -15.34
N THR A 210 -10.72 -23.58 -14.62
CA THR A 210 -9.43 -22.99 -14.18
C THR A 210 -8.25 -23.29 -15.09
N GLY A 211 -8.46 -24.04 -16.18
CA GLY A 211 -7.44 -24.35 -17.17
C GLY A 211 -6.96 -23.11 -17.95
N VAL A 212 -5.72 -23.17 -18.45
CA VAL A 212 -5.13 -22.09 -19.24
C VAL A 212 -5.84 -21.96 -20.59
N ASP A 213 -6.47 -20.80 -20.82
CA ASP A 213 -7.06 -20.43 -22.11
C ASP A 213 -6.18 -19.40 -22.83
N LYS A 214 -5.39 -19.87 -23.80
CA LYS A 214 -4.49 -19.04 -24.60
C LYS A 214 -5.20 -18.17 -25.65
N SER A 215 -6.51 -18.34 -25.84
CA SER A 215 -7.30 -17.45 -26.72
C SER A 215 -7.52 -16.07 -26.09
N LYS A 216 -7.43 -15.96 -24.76
CA LYS A 216 -7.51 -14.69 -24.04
C LYS A 216 -6.30 -13.81 -24.33
N LYS A 217 -6.50 -12.50 -24.19
CA LYS A 217 -5.40 -11.54 -24.23
C LYS A 217 -4.38 -11.86 -23.13
N ARG A 218 -3.12 -12.05 -23.51
CA ARG A 218 -2.02 -12.20 -22.57
C ARG A 218 -1.94 -10.98 -21.65
N PHE A 219 -1.84 -11.24 -20.35
CA PHE A 219 -1.67 -10.26 -19.29
C PHE A 219 -0.25 -10.37 -18.72
N ASP A 220 0.48 -9.26 -18.69
CA ASP A 220 1.85 -9.24 -18.16
C ASP A 220 1.82 -8.86 -16.68
N PHE A 221 1.63 -9.87 -15.82
CA PHE A 221 1.49 -9.63 -14.38
C PHE A 221 2.78 -9.11 -13.74
N GLU A 222 3.97 -9.49 -14.23
CA GLU A 222 5.26 -8.99 -13.73
C GLU A 222 5.42 -7.49 -13.98
N ALA A 223 5.04 -7.02 -15.17
CA ALA A 223 5.04 -5.59 -15.48
C ALA A 223 4.05 -4.81 -14.61
N GLU A 224 2.87 -5.39 -14.35
CA GLU A 224 1.84 -4.77 -13.49
C GLU A 224 2.25 -4.75 -12.01
N ILE A 225 2.90 -5.80 -11.49
CA ILE A 225 3.50 -5.82 -10.14
C ILE A 225 4.62 -4.77 -10.04
N SER A 226 5.49 -4.70 -11.04
CA SER A 226 6.57 -3.70 -11.11
C SER A 226 6.03 -2.27 -11.11
N LYS A 227 4.90 -2.04 -11.77
CA LYS A 227 4.19 -0.76 -11.75
C LYS A 227 3.54 -0.51 -10.38
N TYR A 228 2.89 -1.51 -9.81
CA TYR A 228 2.25 -1.43 -8.50
C TYR A 228 3.21 -0.93 -7.41
N TYR A 229 4.42 -1.49 -7.31
CA TYR A 229 5.40 -1.04 -6.32
C TYR A 229 6.00 0.35 -6.56
N LYS A 230 5.87 0.90 -7.77
CA LYS A 230 6.30 2.27 -8.10
C LYS A 230 5.19 3.31 -7.90
N SER A 231 3.96 2.86 -7.67
CA SER A 231 2.78 3.71 -7.50
C SER A 231 2.56 4.09 -6.04
N SER A 232 1.96 5.27 -5.83
CA SER A 232 1.46 5.67 -4.51
C SER A 232 0.36 4.72 -4.01
N GLU A 233 0.13 4.67 -2.69
CA GLU A 233 -0.91 3.80 -2.10
C GLU A 233 -2.31 4.06 -2.71
N MET A 234 -2.64 5.33 -3.01
CA MET A 234 -3.89 5.68 -3.68
C MET A 234 -3.96 5.13 -5.10
N GLU A 235 -2.88 5.23 -5.89
CA GLU A 235 -2.82 4.70 -7.25
C GLU A 235 -2.85 3.16 -7.27
N GLN A 236 -2.21 2.51 -6.30
CA GLN A 236 -2.29 1.07 -6.08
C GLN A 236 -3.73 0.62 -5.85
N LEU A 237 -4.46 1.31 -4.96
CA LEU A 237 -5.88 1.03 -4.70
C LEU A 237 -6.76 1.25 -5.94
N ILE A 238 -6.53 2.34 -6.69
CA ILE A 238 -7.27 2.61 -7.94
C ILE A 238 -7.02 1.51 -8.97
N GLY A 239 -5.76 1.10 -9.16
CA GLY A 239 -5.38 0.02 -10.06
C GLY A 239 -5.99 -1.33 -9.67
N SER A 240 -5.89 -1.69 -8.38
CA SER A 240 -6.51 -2.89 -7.80
C SER A 240 -8.02 -2.89 -8.05
N SER A 241 -8.72 -1.83 -7.63
CA SER A 241 -10.17 -1.69 -7.82
C SER A 241 -10.62 -1.83 -9.27
N ALA A 242 -9.84 -1.30 -10.22
CA ALA A 242 -10.14 -1.43 -11.64
C ALA A 242 -10.01 -2.88 -12.12
N ARG A 243 -8.94 -3.58 -11.71
CA ARG A 243 -8.70 -4.98 -12.06
C ARG A 243 -9.73 -5.91 -11.41
N ILE A 244 -10.04 -5.72 -10.13
CA ILE A 244 -11.10 -6.46 -9.41
C ILE A 244 -12.44 -6.33 -10.14
N LYS A 245 -12.87 -5.11 -10.47
CA LYS A 245 -14.14 -4.87 -11.20
C LYS A 245 -14.14 -5.56 -12.56
N LYS A 246 -13.04 -5.47 -13.29
CA LYS A 246 -12.89 -6.10 -14.62
C LYS A 246 -12.96 -7.63 -14.55
N ASN A 247 -12.54 -8.24 -13.44
CA ASN A 247 -12.61 -9.69 -13.24
C ASN A 247 -14.02 -10.22 -12.93
N GLY A 248 -14.99 -9.33 -12.72
CA GLY A 248 -16.39 -9.64 -12.44
C GLY A 248 -16.72 -9.68 -10.95
N VAL A 249 -17.82 -9.04 -10.55
CA VAL A 249 -18.28 -9.03 -9.14
C VAL A 249 -19.40 -10.04 -8.97
N VAL A 250 -19.05 -11.27 -8.59
CA VAL A 250 -19.99 -12.41 -8.54
C VAL A 250 -20.39 -12.82 -7.13
N ASN A 251 -19.80 -12.21 -6.09
CA ASN A 251 -20.15 -12.46 -4.69
C ASN A 251 -19.96 -11.22 -3.82
N THR A 252 -20.48 -11.31 -2.59
CA THR A 252 -20.44 -10.23 -1.60
C THR A 252 -19.03 -9.94 -1.09
N MET A 253 -18.13 -10.92 -1.07
CA MET A 253 -16.74 -10.73 -0.65
C MET A 253 -15.98 -9.79 -1.58
N ILE A 254 -16.15 -9.95 -2.90
CA ILE A 254 -15.58 -9.03 -3.90
C ILE A 254 -16.17 -7.63 -3.74
N LEU A 255 -17.49 -7.52 -3.52
CA LEU A 255 -18.14 -6.23 -3.29
C LEU A 255 -17.62 -5.54 -2.02
N ASN A 256 -17.39 -6.30 -0.94
CA ASN A 256 -16.83 -5.80 0.32
C ASN A 256 -15.40 -5.29 0.11
N GLN A 257 -14.55 -6.03 -0.63
CA GLN A 257 -13.20 -5.58 -0.99
C GLN A 257 -13.23 -4.26 -1.78
N LEU A 258 -14.08 -4.15 -2.80
CA LEU A 258 -14.22 -2.91 -3.59
C LEU A 258 -14.73 -1.74 -2.74
N THR A 259 -15.62 -2.02 -1.78
CA THR A 259 -16.13 -1.00 -0.84
C THR A 259 -15.02 -0.52 0.08
N TYR A 260 -14.22 -1.45 0.63
CA TYR A 260 -13.07 -1.14 1.46
C TYR A 260 -12.03 -0.28 0.70
N GLU A 261 -11.65 -0.68 -0.52
CA GLU A 261 -10.70 0.09 -1.33
C GLU A 261 -11.24 1.48 -1.68
N LYS A 262 -12.54 1.59 -2.02
CA LYS A 262 -13.19 2.88 -2.26
C LYS A 262 -13.10 3.80 -1.03
N SER A 263 -13.40 3.30 0.16
CA SER A 263 -13.30 4.08 1.39
C SER A 263 -11.87 4.55 1.67
N LYS A 264 -10.86 3.70 1.40
CA LYS A 264 -9.44 4.09 1.51
C LYS A 264 -9.03 5.13 0.49
N ILE A 265 -9.45 4.99 -0.77
CA ILE A 265 -9.21 6.00 -1.82
C ILE A 265 -9.78 7.35 -1.40
N GLU A 266 -11.02 7.39 -0.89
CA GLU A 266 -11.62 8.64 -0.41
C GLU A 266 -10.87 9.22 0.79
N TYR A 267 -10.39 8.39 1.71
CA TYR A 267 -9.52 8.84 2.80
C TYR A 267 -8.23 9.50 2.28
N TYR A 268 -7.50 8.88 1.34
CA TYR A 268 -6.27 9.47 0.79
C TYR A 268 -6.54 10.76 0.00
N LYS A 269 -7.66 10.84 -0.72
CA LYS A 269 -8.09 12.09 -1.37
C LYS A 269 -8.31 13.19 -0.33
N GLN A 270 -8.93 12.86 0.80
CA GLN A 270 -9.17 13.81 1.89
C GLN A 270 -7.87 14.28 2.53
N VAL A 271 -6.95 13.37 2.87
CA VAL A 271 -5.63 13.73 3.43
C VAL A 271 -4.87 14.67 2.49
N LYS A 272 -4.77 14.31 1.20
CA LYS A 272 -4.10 15.14 0.19
C LYS A 272 -4.76 16.52 0.03
N THR A 273 -6.09 16.57 0.10
CA THR A 273 -6.88 17.82 0.07
C THR A 273 -6.56 18.68 1.29
N SER A 274 -6.52 18.10 2.48
CA SER A 274 -6.16 18.79 3.72
C SER A 274 -4.73 19.32 3.70
N ASP A 275 -3.75 18.53 3.28
CA ASP A 275 -2.35 18.96 3.18
C ASP A 275 -2.19 20.13 2.20
N TYR A 276 -2.88 20.03 1.06
CA TYR A 276 -2.90 21.11 0.07
C TYR A 276 -3.50 22.40 0.65
N PHE A 277 -4.64 22.29 1.33
CA PHE A 277 -5.31 23.42 1.96
C PHE A 277 -4.45 24.06 3.05
N ASN A 278 -3.82 23.25 3.91
CA ASN A 278 -2.89 23.73 4.94
C ASN A 278 -1.71 24.49 4.33
N THR A 279 -1.19 24.02 3.19
CA THR A 279 -0.12 24.70 2.45
C THR A 279 -0.58 26.07 1.94
N VAL A 280 -1.80 26.16 1.37
CA VAL A 280 -2.37 27.45 0.92
C VAL A 280 -2.52 28.42 2.09
N VAL A 281 -3.06 27.95 3.23
CA VAL A 281 -3.24 28.78 4.43
C VAL A 281 -1.90 29.30 4.96
N SER A 282 -0.88 28.44 5.05
CA SER A 282 0.47 28.85 5.49
C SER A 282 1.05 29.92 4.58
N LEU A 283 1.03 29.69 3.26
CA LEU A 283 1.59 30.60 2.29
C LEU A 283 0.84 31.95 2.25
N TYR A 284 -0.49 31.92 2.42
CA TYR A 284 -1.30 33.13 2.55
C TYR A 284 -0.92 33.92 3.80
N ASN A 285 -0.82 33.26 4.96
CA ASN A 285 -0.45 33.90 6.22
C ASN A 285 0.95 34.53 6.15
N GLU A 286 1.92 33.84 5.54
CA GLU A 286 3.25 34.37 5.27
C GLU A 286 3.20 35.60 4.36
N GLY A 287 2.44 35.54 3.26
CA GLY A 287 2.26 36.65 2.33
C GLY A 287 1.64 37.88 3.00
N VAL A 288 0.58 37.70 3.80
CA VAL A 288 -0.06 38.78 4.55
C VAL A 288 0.87 39.35 5.62
N ASN A 289 1.62 38.51 6.33
CA ASN A 289 2.58 38.97 7.33
C ASN A 289 3.70 39.82 6.70
N ASP A 290 4.23 39.39 5.55
CA ASP A 290 5.26 40.14 4.83
C ASP A 290 4.70 41.44 4.24
N LEU A 291 3.48 41.44 3.72
CA LEU A 291 2.78 42.65 3.31
C LEU A 291 2.65 43.63 4.49
N ASN A 292 2.19 43.15 5.65
CA ASN A 292 2.06 43.97 6.85
C ASN A 292 3.40 44.55 7.32
N LYS A 293 4.51 43.81 7.22
CA LYS A 293 5.86 44.33 7.48
C LYS A 293 6.22 45.46 6.50
N PHE A 294 5.95 45.26 5.20
CA PHE A 294 6.13 46.30 4.19
C PHE A 294 5.28 47.55 4.49
N LEU A 295 4.00 47.39 4.85
CA LEU A 295 3.12 48.51 5.18
C LEU A 295 3.65 49.30 6.38
N LYS A 296 4.10 48.61 7.44
CA LYS A 296 4.74 49.26 8.60
C LYS A 296 5.99 50.03 8.18
N TYR A 297 6.80 49.49 7.28
CA TYR A 297 7.98 50.18 6.76
C TYR A 297 7.63 51.39 5.87
N ARG A 298 6.60 51.26 5.01
CA ARG A 298 6.06 52.36 4.21
C ARG A 298 5.47 53.48 5.07
N ASN A 299 4.76 53.14 6.14
CA ASN A 299 4.22 54.11 7.10
C ASN A 299 5.32 54.86 7.85
N LYS A 300 6.50 54.24 8.00
CA LYS A 300 7.73 54.89 8.48
C LYS A 300 8.51 55.61 7.37
N GLN A 301 7.88 55.82 6.21
CA GLN A 301 8.48 56.50 5.06
C GLN A 301 9.79 55.85 4.58
N PHE A 302 9.84 54.51 4.63
CA PHE A 302 11.02 53.70 4.30
C PHE A 302 12.25 54.05 5.15
N LYS A 303 12.06 54.19 6.47
CA LYS A 303 13.14 54.36 7.45
C LYS A 303 13.29 53.11 8.33
N PRO A 304 14.53 52.62 8.54
CA PRO A 304 15.81 53.12 8.02
C PRO A 304 15.95 52.89 6.50
N ILE A 305 16.73 53.73 5.81
CA ILE A 305 16.90 53.67 4.35
C ILE A 305 17.54 52.34 3.95
N THR A 306 16.97 51.68 2.95
CA THR A 306 17.51 50.47 2.32
C THR A 306 17.87 50.73 0.87
N SER A 307 18.49 49.76 0.20
CA SER A 307 18.71 49.85 -1.26
C SER A 307 17.39 49.75 -2.04
N ASP A 308 17.37 50.35 -3.23
CA ASP A 308 16.21 50.27 -4.14
C ASP A 308 15.83 48.81 -4.45
N LYS A 309 16.83 47.92 -4.56
CA LYS A 309 16.64 46.47 -4.76
C LYS A 309 15.94 45.82 -3.57
N GLU A 310 16.36 46.13 -2.35
CA GLU A 310 15.75 45.60 -1.12
C GLU A 310 14.33 46.12 -0.96
N LEU A 311 14.09 47.42 -1.18
CA LEU A 311 12.75 48.00 -1.11
C LEU A 311 11.80 47.33 -2.11
N LYS A 312 12.27 47.06 -3.33
CA LYS A 312 11.49 46.34 -4.35
C LYS A 312 11.21 44.89 -3.92
N ALA A 313 12.20 44.19 -3.38
CA ALA A 313 12.03 42.83 -2.88
C ALA A 313 11.02 42.73 -1.72
N MET A 314 10.94 43.76 -0.86
CA MET A 314 9.99 43.80 0.27
C MET A 314 8.52 43.80 -0.17
N ILE A 315 8.20 44.29 -1.38
CA ILE A 315 6.83 44.21 -1.92
C ILE A 315 6.64 43.05 -2.91
N ASP A 316 7.69 42.68 -3.66
CA ASP A 316 7.63 41.54 -4.57
C ASP A 316 7.48 40.21 -3.83
N GLY A 317 8.11 40.08 -2.66
CA GLY A 317 7.99 38.90 -1.79
C GLY A 317 6.54 38.52 -1.46
N PRO A 318 5.77 39.38 -0.76
CA PRO A 318 4.37 39.09 -0.45
C PRO A 318 3.50 38.95 -1.72
N ARG A 319 3.73 39.76 -2.76
CA ARG A 319 3.00 39.65 -4.04
C ARG A 319 3.15 38.26 -4.67
N ASN A 320 4.39 37.76 -4.76
CA ASN A 320 4.66 36.45 -5.35
C ASN A 320 4.04 35.31 -4.52
N LYS A 321 4.12 35.38 -3.18
CA LYS A 321 3.49 34.39 -2.29
C LYS A 321 1.96 34.35 -2.49
N LEU A 322 1.31 35.51 -2.50
CA LEU A 322 -0.15 35.59 -2.64
C LEU A 322 -0.60 35.16 -4.04
N ARG A 323 0.10 35.55 -5.11
CA ARG A 323 -0.19 35.04 -6.47
C ARG A 323 -0.02 33.52 -6.56
N ARG A 324 1.00 32.97 -5.88
CA ARG A 324 1.17 31.52 -5.80
C ARG A 324 0.02 30.84 -5.06
N CYS A 325 -0.51 31.42 -3.98
CA CYS A 325 -1.74 30.93 -3.36
C CYS A 325 -2.92 30.92 -4.35
N GLN A 326 -3.05 31.95 -5.17
CA GLN A 326 -4.14 32.07 -6.14
C GLN A 326 -4.03 30.99 -7.22
N GLU A 327 -2.83 30.77 -7.77
CA GLU A 327 -2.55 29.68 -8.71
C GLU A 327 -2.89 28.31 -8.11
N MET A 328 -2.50 28.09 -6.84
CA MET A 328 -2.80 26.84 -6.15
C MET A 328 -4.32 26.64 -6.01
N LEU A 329 -5.04 27.66 -5.55
CA LEU A 329 -6.50 27.59 -5.40
C LEU A 329 -7.27 27.45 -6.73
N ASN A 330 -6.70 27.91 -7.83
CA ASN A 330 -7.28 27.77 -9.18
C ASN A 330 -7.03 26.39 -9.78
N ASN A 331 -5.88 25.78 -9.47
CA ASN A 331 -5.53 24.43 -9.90
C ASN A 331 -6.07 23.34 -8.96
N PHE A 332 -6.76 23.73 -7.90
CA PHE A 332 -7.41 22.80 -7.00
C PHE A 332 -8.62 22.16 -7.70
N GLY A 333 -8.66 20.83 -7.73
CA GLY A 333 -9.73 20.05 -8.38
C GLY A 333 -11.08 20.14 -7.67
N SER A 334 -11.88 19.07 -7.75
CA SER A 334 -13.19 19.02 -7.08
C SER A 334 -13.06 19.28 -5.58
N ILE A 335 -13.65 20.39 -5.12
CA ILE A 335 -13.64 20.80 -3.73
C ILE A 335 -14.57 19.87 -2.94
N ASP A 336 -14.06 19.20 -1.90
CA ASP A 336 -14.89 18.49 -0.92
C ASP A 336 -15.88 19.49 -0.29
N GLU A 337 -17.18 19.15 -0.27
CA GLU A 337 -18.26 19.99 0.24
C GLU A 337 -17.96 20.56 1.63
N ARG A 338 -17.21 19.82 2.46
CA ARG A 338 -16.86 20.22 3.83
C ARG A 338 -15.93 21.44 3.92
N ASN A 339 -15.11 21.69 2.89
CA ASN A 339 -14.14 22.79 2.89
C ASN A 339 -14.56 23.97 2.01
N VAL A 340 -15.73 23.91 1.36
CA VAL A 340 -16.20 24.94 0.41
C VAL A 340 -16.27 26.32 1.04
N SER A 341 -16.80 26.42 2.27
CA SER A 341 -16.94 27.70 2.98
C SER A 341 -15.59 28.32 3.33
N SER A 342 -14.67 27.52 3.89
CA SER A 342 -13.31 27.97 4.25
C SER A 342 -12.51 28.37 3.02
N ILE A 343 -12.61 27.62 1.91
CA ILE A 343 -11.95 27.96 0.65
C ILE A 343 -12.51 29.26 0.07
N LYS A 344 -13.84 29.45 0.11
CA LYS A 344 -14.47 30.68 -0.37
C LYS A 344 -14.01 31.89 0.43
N ALA A 345 -13.95 31.79 1.76
CA ALA A 345 -13.46 32.87 2.62
C ALA A 345 -12.01 33.24 2.30
N ILE A 346 -11.13 32.24 2.17
CA ILE A 346 -9.72 32.48 1.81
C ILE A 346 -9.60 33.10 0.42
N LYS A 347 -10.38 32.65 -0.57
CA LYS A 347 -10.35 33.24 -1.93
C LYS A 347 -10.68 34.73 -1.88
N GLN A 348 -11.70 35.12 -1.12
CA GLN A 348 -12.07 36.52 -0.97
C GLN A 348 -10.95 37.34 -0.30
N SER A 349 -10.43 36.90 0.85
CA SER A 349 -9.36 37.63 1.55
C SER A 349 -8.05 37.67 0.74
N LEU A 350 -7.81 36.65 -0.08
CA LEU A 350 -6.68 36.59 -1.00
C LEU A 350 -6.78 37.63 -2.11
N GLU A 351 -7.96 37.79 -2.74
CA GLU A 351 -8.18 38.81 -3.77
C GLU A 351 -7.93 40.22 -3.23
N GLU A 352 -8.42 40.51 -2.03
CA GLU A 352 -8.18 41.77 -1.34
C GLU A 352 -6.68 42.02 -1.08
N SER A 353 -5.98 41.00 -0.57
CA SER A 353 -4.54 41.07 -0.27
C SER A 353 -3.71 41.24 -1.55
N ILE A 354 -4.07 40.57 -2.64
CA ILE A 354 -3.42 40.74 -3.94
C ILE A 354 -3.64 42.18 -4.43
N GLY A 355 -4.86 42.71 -4.35
CA GLY A 355 -5.15 44.10 -4.70
C GLY A 355 -4.25 45.10 -3.98
N GLN A 356 -4.06 44.92 -2.66
CA GLN A 356 -3.13 45.74 -1.88
C GLN A 356 -1.69 45.61 -2.37
N THR A 357 -1.20 44.39 -2.65
CA THR A 357 0.16 44.23 -3.18
C THR A 357 0.36 44.90 -4.53
N GLU A 358 -0.64 44.90 -5.41
CA GLU A 358 -0.56 45.56 -6.72
C GLU A 358 -0.53 47.09 -6.56
N GLU A 359 -1.39 47.65 -5.69
CA GLU A 359 -1.38 49.09 -5.36
C GLU A 359 -0.02 49.54 -4.83
N HIS A 360 0.53 48.80 -3.87
CA HIS A 360 1.81 49.11 -3.26
C HIS A 360 2.99 48.87 -4.18
N THR A 361 2.92 47.88 -5.06
CA THR A 361 3.91 47.66 -6.11
C THR A 361 3.94 48.85 -7.06
N ALA A 362 2.77 49.34 -7.48
CA ALA A 362 2.68 50.53 -8.33
C ALA A 362 3.29 51.76 -7.65
N PHE A 363 3.03 51.96 -6.36
CA PHE A 363 3.66 53.04 -5.58
C PHE A 363 5.18 52.89 -5.52
N VAL A 364 5.70 51.70 -5.20
CA VAL A 364 7.16 51.47 -5.12
C VAL A 364 7.82 51.71 -6.48
N ASN A 365 7.23 51.23 -7.57
CA ASN A 365 7.76 51.47 -8.92
C ASN A 365 7.80 52.97 -9.24
N ALA A 366 6.71 53.70 -8.94
CA ALA A 366 6.67 55.15 -9.10
C ALA A 366 7.74 55.84 -8.25
N TYR A 367 7.86 55.48 -6.97
CA TYR A 367 8.85 56.00 -6.02
C TYR A 367 10.28 55.81 -6.53
N LEU A 368 10.60 54.59 -6.95
CA LEU A 368 11.93 54.24 -7.45
C LEU A 368 12.28 54.95 -8.77
N SER A 369 11.29 55.27 -9.61
CA SER A 369 11.51 56.04 -10.86
C SER A 369 11.87 57.52 -10.64
N ARG A 370 11.65 58.06 -9.43
CA ARG A 370 11.89 59.49 -9.12
C ARG A 370 13.27 59.70 -8.50
N SER A 371 13.78 60.94 -8.63
CA SER A 371 15.01 61.35 -7.94
C SER A 371 14.83 61.31 -6.42
N LYS A 372 15.93 61.17 -5.67
CA LYS A 372 15.91 61.04 -4.20
C LYS A 372 15.18 62.20 -3.50
N VAL A 373 15.31 63.43 -4.02
CA VAL A 373 14.64 64.61 -3.48
C VAL A 373 13.12 64.55 -3.67
N VAL A 374 12.66 64.09 -4.84
CA VAL A 374 11.22 63.98 -5.15
C VAL A 374 10.56 62.83 -4.39
N ARG A 375 11.30 61.77 -4.09
CA ARG A 375 10.83 60.62 -3.31
C ARG A 375 10.29 61.03 -1.93
N GLU A 376 10.90 62.01 -1.27
CA GLU A 376 10.46 62.47 0.06
C GLU A 376 9.08 63.12 0.03
N THR A 377 8.71 63.79 -1.06
CA THR A 377 7.42 64.46 -1.18
C THR A 377 6.26 63.49 -1.44
N MET A 378 6.55 62.26 -1.90
CA MET A 378 5.54 61.25 -2.25
C MET A 378 4.77 60.68 -1.05
N PHE A 379 5.22 60.96 0.18
CA PHE A 379 4.52 60.53 1.41
C PHE A 379 3.55 61.57 1.96
N TYR A 380 3.55 62.79 1.43
CA TYR A 380 2.72 63.89 1.90
C TYR A 380 1.62 64.16 0.87
N LYS A 381 0.37 64.23 1.32
CA LYS A 381 -0.69 64.78 0.46
C LYS A 381 -0.35 66.24 0.19
N ILE A 382 -0.06 66.58 -1.06
CA ILE A 382 -0.04 67.97 -1.50
C ILE A 382 -1.50 68.43 -1.42
N ASN A 383 -1.86 69.14 -0.34
CA ASN A 383 -3.09 69.94 -0.35
C ASN A 383 -2.87 70.99 -1.44
N ARG A 384 -3.55 70.82 -2.58
CA ARG A 384 -3.62 71.87 -3.59
C ARG A 384 -4.35 73.04 -2.95
N LEU A 385 -3.62 74.14 -2.73
CA LEU A 385 -4.15 75.44 -2.36
C LEU A 385 -5.07 75.98 -3.46
#